data_AF-A0A822L8W2-F1
#
_entry.id   AF-A0A822L8W2-F1
#
_cell.length_a   1.000
_cell.length_b   1.000
_cell.length_c   1.000
_cell.angle_alpha   90.00
_cell.angle_beta   90.00
_cell.angle_gamma   90.00
#
_symmetry.space_group_name_H-M   'P 1'
#
loop_
_entity.id
_entity.type
_entity.pdbx_description
1 polymer ?
#
loop_
_entity_poly.entity_id
_entity_poly.type
_entity_poly.pdbx_seq_one_letter_code
_entity_poly.pdbx_strand_id
1 'polypeptide(L)'
;MGAGVSGGCPCHRHGAFLVMDNAHRFPVSLRCWLEKLHLQGQPILLLATYPPARDIFLKLPRIELEALPERAIREIMEGEAVSLGLQVTPGKLADWQQRAIGNPMLAKRVVKEEYLGLEGNNYDHTQWIDGTPLLIAVLMGFMILRFLGLGLNNTSLYLIGGILTVAVGMVRLMIYSLPRQSNRLGR
;
A
#
# COMPACT_ATOMS: atom_id res chain seq x y z
N MET A 1 -7.57 72.61 1.45
CA MET A 1 -8.00 71.72 0.36
C MET A 1 -6.82 70.82 0.02
N GLY A 2 -6.79 69.51 0.20
CA GLY A 2 -7.73 68.49 0.63
C GLY A 2 -6.95 67.18 0.45
N ALA A 3 -6.88 66.36 1.49
CA ALA A 3 -6.12 65.11 1.50
C ALA A 3 -6.72 64.10 0.52
N GLY A 4 -5.87 63.50 -0.33
CA GLY A 4 -6.20 62.35 -1.17
C GLY A 4 -5.57 61.09 -0.62
N VAL A 5 -6.03 60.63 0.55
CA VAL A 5 -5.74 59.28 1.04
C VAL A 5 -6.59 58.33 0.21
N SER A 6 -5.97 57.61 -0.73
CA SER A 6 -6.60 56.51 -1.45
C SER A 6 -6.87 55.35 -0.48
N GLY A 7 -7.98 55.43 0.24
CA GLY A 7 -8.54 54.33 1.00
C GLY A 7 -9.06 53.27 0.03
N GLY A 8 -8.20 52.33 -0.36
CA GLY A 8 -8.64 51.09 -0.99
C GLY A 8 -9.41 50.26 0.03
N CYS A 9 -10.65 49.90 -0.30
CA CYS A 9 -11.45 48.94 0.47
C CYS A 9 -10.64 47.65 0.73
N PRO A 10 -10.76 47.02 1.90
CA PRO A 10 -10.22 45.70 2.13
C PRO A 10 -11.08 44.71 1.33
N CYS A 11 -10.75 44.50 0.05
CA CYS A 11 -11.29 43.39 -0.70
C CYS A 11 -10.82 42.12 0.00
N HIS A 12 -11.73 41.41 0.67
CA HIS A 12 -11.49 40.04 1.11
C HIS A 12 -11.04 39.23 -0.11
N ARG A 13 -9.73 39.05 -0.28
CA ARG A 13 -9.18 38.11 -1.26
C ARG A 13 -9.66 36.73 -0.82
N HIS A 14 -10.67 36.19 -1.48
CA HIS A 14 -10.97 34.78 -1.41
C HIS A 14 -9.73 34.04 -1.94
N GLY A 15 -8.85 33.63 -1.03
CA GLY A 15 -7.68 32.84 -1.36
C GLY A 15 -8.16 31.48 -1.85
N ALA A 16 -8.02 31.22 -3.15
CA ALA A 16 -8.21 29.87 -3.68
C ALA A 16 -7.00 29.03 -3.27
N PHE A 17 -7.21 27.82 -2.75
CA PHE A 17 -6.14 26.87 -2.44
C PHE A 17 -6.11 25.80 -3.52
N LEU A 18 -4.93 25.55 -4.09
CA LEU A 18 -4.76 24.46 -5.05
C LEU A 18 -4.29 23.21 -4.31
N VAL A 19 -5.15 22.20 -4.21
CA VAL A 19 -4.81 20.90 -3.63
C VAL A 19 -4.70 19.87 -4.75
N MET A 20 -3.54 19.22 -4.87
CA MET A 20 -3.30 18.23 -5.91
C MET A 20 -2.71 16.95 -5.33
N ASP A 21 -3.36 15.83 -5.59
CA ASP A 21 -2.90 14.51 -5.19
C ASP A 21 -2.03 13.83 -6.26
N ASN A 22 -1.23 12.86 -5.84
CA ASN A 22 -0.30 12.10 -6.69
C ASN A 22 0.69 12.95 -7.49
N ALA A 23 1.18 14.04 -6.88
CA ALA A 23 2.03 15.01 -7.58
C ALA A 23 3.36 14.43 -8.12
N HIS A 24 3.81 13.29 -7.57
CA HIS A 24 4.98 12.56 -8.07
C HIS A 24 4.84 12.07 -9.52
N ARG A 25 3.61 11.94 -10.04
CA ARG A 25 3.35 11.51 -11.43
C ARG A 25 3.31 12.66 -12.43
N PHE A 26 3.40 13.91 -11.97
CA PHE A 26 3.22 15.06 -12.84
C PHE A 26 4.37 15.21 -13.84
N PRO A 27 4.05 15.48 -15.13
CA PRO A 27 5.06 15.75 -16.13
C PRO A 27 5.86 17.01 -15.75
N VAL A 28 7.08 17.13 -16.30
CA VAL A 28 7.98 18.26 -16.01
C VAL A 28 7.31 19.59 -16.31
N SER A 29 6.59 19.70 -17.44
CA SER A 29 5.88 20.91 -17.85
C SER A 29 4.88 21.41 -16.79
N LEU A 30 4.09 20.50 -16.21
CA LEU A 30 3.12 20.82 -15.16
C LEU A 30 3.84 21.27 -13.87
N ARG A 31 4.96 20.63 -13.53
CA ARG A 31 5.76 21.00 -12.34
C ARG A 31 6.39 22.38 -12.48
N CYS A 32 6.93 22.71 -13.65
CA CYS A 32 7.44 24.06 -13.94
C CYS A 32 6.32 25.12 -13.95
N TRP A 33 5.11 24.76 -14.39
CA TRP A 33 3.97 25.67 -14.33
C TRP A 33 3.51 25.93 -12.88
N LEU A 34 3.42 24.88 -12.06
CA LEU A 34 3.12 25.01 -10.63
C LEU A 34 4.17 25.88 -9.92
N GLU A 35 5.43 25.77 -10.33
CA GLU A 35 6.52 26.58 -9.78
C GLU A 35 6.32 28.08 -10.06
N LYS A 36 5.87 28.43 -11.28
CA LYS A 36 5.51 29.81 -11.62
C LYS A 36 4.35 30.31 -10.78
N LEU A 37 3.33 29.49 -10.55
CA LEU A 37 2.20 29.85 -9.67
C LEU A 37 2.63 30.06 -8.22
N HIS A 38 3.53 29.21 -7.71
CA HIS A 38 4.09 29.37 -6.38
C HIS A 38 4.84 30.69 -6.24
N LEU A 39 5.66 31.07 -7.24
CA LEU A 39 6.35 32.36 -7.27
C LEU A 39 5.39 33.57 -7.32
N GLN A 40 4.19 33.40 -7.86
CA GLN A 40 3.14 34.42 -7.87
C GLN A 40 2.38 34.54 -6.54
N GLY A 41 2.76 33.74 -5.52
CA GLY A 41 2.15 33.78 -4.19
C GLY A 41 0.85 32.98 -4.08
N GLN A 42 0.57 32.08 -5.03
CA GLN A 42 -0.59 31.19 -4.96
C GLN A 42 -0.35 30.11 -3.89
N PRO A 43 -1.28 29.87 -2.95
CA PRO A 43 -1.14 28.80 -1.97
C PRO A 43 -1.43 27.44 -2.63
N ILE A 44 -0.47 26.52 -2.53
CA ILE A 44 -0.49 25.20 -3.19
C ILE A 44 -0.16 24.13 -2.14
N LEU A 45 -0.94 23.05 -2.14
CA LEU A 45 -0.71 21.83 -1.38
C LEU A 45 -0.54 20.65 -2.35
N LEU A 46 0.64 20.03 -2.35
CA LEU A 46 0.94 18.85 -3.16
C LEU A 46 1.03 17.62 -2.25
N LEU A 47 0.24 16.59 -2.56
CA LEU A 47 0.32 15.30 -1.90
C LEU A 47 1.08 14.33 -2.81
N ALA A 48 2.08 13.64 -2.25
CA ALA A 48 2.91 12.69 -2.99
C ALA A 48 3.47 11.60 -2.06
N THR A 49 3.43 10.35 -2.51
CA THR A 49 4.01 9.20 -1.80
C THR A 49 5.54 9.18 -1.89
N TYR A 50 6.10 9.47 -3.07
CA TYR A 50 7.54 9.53 -3.32
C TYR A 50 7.86 10.83 -4.07
N PRO A 51 7.93 11.97 -3.37
CA PRO A 51 8.23 13.23 -4.02
C PRO A 51 9.65 13.21 -4.60
N PRO A 52 9.83 13.53 -5.90
CA PRO A 52 11.17 13.58 -6.49
C PRO A 52 11.92 14.82 -5.95
N ALA A 53 13.21 14.69 -5.66
CA ALA A 53 14.05 15.77 -5.15
C ALA A 53 14.45 16.80 -6.23
N ARG A 54 13.46 17.40 -6.91
CA ARG A 54 13.65 18.38 -8.00
C ARG A 54 12.45 19.31 -8.16
N ASP A 55 12.65 20.41 -8.88
CA ASP A 55 11.61 21.38 -9.27
C ASP A 55 10.87 21.97 -8.06
N ILE A 56 9.55 22.15 -8.18
CA ILE A 56 8.68 22.69 -7.12
C ILE A 56 8.80 21.95 -5.78
N PHE A 57 9.16 20.66 -5.76
CA PHE A 57 9.29 19.89 -4.52
C PHE A 57 10.46 20.36 -3.64
N LEU A 58 11.47 21.01 -4.20
CA LEU A 58 12.57 21.61 -3.43
C LEU A 58 12.20 22.97 -2.83
N LYS A 59 11.19 23.64 -3.40
CA LYS A 59 10.77 24.99 -2.99
C LYS A 59 9.68 24.99 -1.94
N LEU A 60 8.86 23.94 -1.92
CA LEU A 60 7.78 23.79 -0.95
C LEU A 60 8.31 23.20 0.37
N PRO A 61 7.81 23.66 1.53
CA PRO A 61 8.09 23.00 2.80
C PRO A 61 7.52 21.58 2.78
N ARG A 62 8.35 20.61 3.16
CA ARG A 62 7.96 19.19 3.23
C ARG A 62 7.32 18.92 4.58
N ILE A 63 6.10 18.37 4.54
CA ILE A 63 5.41 17.83 5.71
C ILE A 63 5.30 16.32 5.49
N GLU A 64 5.83 15.54 6.41
CA GLU A 64 5.70 14.10 6.38
C GLU A 64 4.48 13.68 7.20
N LEU A 65 3.63 12.85 6.61
CA LEU A 65 2.50 12.26 7.32
C LEU A 65 2.90 10.89 7.84
N GLU A 66 2.81 10.73 9.15
CA GLU A 66 2.98 9.44 9.81
C GLU A 66 1.77 8.54 9.55
N ALA A 67 1.99 7.23 9.58
CA ALA A 67 0.91 6.26 9.53
C ALA A 67 0.01 6.43 10.77
N LEU A 68 -1.30 6.29 10.56
CA LEU A 68 -2.26 6.44 11.64
C LEU A 68 -2.10 5.29 12.65
N PRO A 69 -2.05 5.56 13.98
CA PRO A 69 -1.91 4.51 14.97
C PRO A 69 -3.16 3.61 15.00
N GLU A 70 -2.96 2.34 15.31
CA GLU A 70 -4.05 1.34 15.34
C GLU A 70 -5.24 1.75 16.21
N ARG A 71 -4.98 2.40 17.35
CA ARG A 71 -6.02 2.91 18.24
C ARG A 71 -6.92 3.93 17.53
N ALA A 72 -6.35 4.86 16.78
CA ALA A 72 -7.13 5.87 16.06
C ALA A 72 -7.97 5.23 14.95
N ILE A 73 -7.50 4.14 14.33
CA ILE A 73 -8.27 3.39 13.34
C ILE A 73 -9.47 2.72 14.00
N ARG A 74 -9.29 2.12 15.19
CA ARG A 74 -10.41 1.57 15.98
C ARG A 74 -11.45 2.63 16.31
N GLU A 75 -11.02 3.80 16.79
CA GLU A 75 -11.92 4.92 17.09
C GLU A 75 -12.70 5.38 15.84
N ILE A 76 -12.05 5.40 14.66
CA ILE A 76 -12.73 5.70 13.39
C ILE A 76 -13.76 4.61 13.02
N MET A 77 -13.44 3.33 13.19
CA MET A 77 -14.36 2.22 12.91
C MET A 77 -15.56 2.23 13.85
N GLU A 78 -15.33 2.42 15.14
CA GLU A 78 -16.39 2.53 16.14
C GLU A 78 -17.29 3.74 15.84
N GLY A 79 -16.71 4.89 15.50
CA GLY A 79 -17.47 6.08 15.12
C GLY A 79 -18.35 5.86 13.88
N GLU A 80 -17.84 5.17 12.86
CA GLU A 80 -18.62 4.84 11.65
C GLU A 80 -19.70 3.78 11.94
N ALA A 81 -19.42 2.81 12.81
CA ALA A 81 -20.40 1.80 13.17
C ALA A 81 -21.55 2.39 13.99
N VAL A 82 -21.25 3.31 14.92
CA VAL A 82 -22.25 4.06 15.68
C VAL A 82 -23.11 4.92 14.76
N SER A 83 -22.53 5.58 13.75
CA SER A 83 -23.29 6.40 12.80
C SER A 83 -24.26 5.57 11.93
N LEU A 84 -23.92 4.30 11.67
CA LEU A 84 -24.74 3.34 10.94
C LEU A 84 -25.68 2.51 11.85
N GLY A 85 -25.64 2.72 13.17
CA GLY A 85 -26.47 1.99 14.14
C GLY A 85 -26.08 0.51 14.32
N LEU A 86 -24.85 0.14 13.96
CA LEU A 86 -24.34 -1.22 14.11
C LEU A 86 -23.85 -1.46 15.55
N GLN A 87 -24.19 -2.62 16.10
CA GLN A 87 -23.61 -3.07 17.37
C GLN A 87 -22.22 -3.65 17.12
N VAL A 88 -21.20 -3.00 17.69
CA VAL A 88 -19.80 -3.42 17.57
C VAL A 88 -19.44 -4.33 18.74
N THR A 89 -19.13 -5.59 18.43
CA THR A 89 -18.50 -6.51 19.39
C THR A 89 -16.98 -6.44 19.23
N PRO A 90 -16.17 -6.55 20.31
CA PRO A 90 -14.71 -6.50 20.22
C PRO A 90 -14.10 -7.51 19.23
N GLY A 91 -14.72 -8.69 19.06
CA GLY A 91 -14.30 -9.69 18.07
C GLY A 91 -14.48 -9.19 16.62
N LYS A 92 -15.67 -8.68 16.27
CA LYS A 92 -15.93 -8.10 14.94
C LYS A 92 -15.01 -6.92 14.63
N LEU A 93 -14.72 -6.09 15.63
CA LEU A 93 -13.81 -4.95 15.47
C LEU A 93 -12.38 -5.40 15.16
N ALA A 94 -11.90 -6.48 15.78
CA ALA A 94 -10.60 -7.06 15.46
C ALA A 94 -10.55 -7.59 14.01
N ASP A 95 -11.61 -8.27 13.57
CA ASP A 95 -11.72 -8.76 12.19
C ASP A 95 -11.77 -7.61 11.16
N TRP A 96 -12.46 -6.51 11.48
CA TRP A 96 -12.46 -5.30 10.63
C TRP A 96 -11.09 -4.62 10.60
N GLN A 97 -10.40 -4.56 11.74
CA GLN A 97 -9.08 -3.96 11.83
C GLN A 97 -8.05 -4.71 10.99
N GLN A 98 -8.08 -6.04 10.99
CA GLN A 98 -7.22 -6.86 10.13
C GLN A 98 -7.48 -6.59 8.64
N ARG A 99 -8.74 -6.36 8.26
CA ARG A 99 -9.11 -6.00 6.88
C ARG A 99 -8.67 -4.59 6.47
N ALA A 100 -8.60 -3.64 7.39
CA ALA A 100 -8.29 -2.24 7.09
C ALA A 100 -6.80 -1.93 6.89
N ILE A 101 -5.89 -2.78 7.38
CA ILE A 101 -4.41 -2.67 7.24
C ILE A 101 -3.91 -1.23 7.44
N GLY A 102 -4.27 -0.58 8.55
CA GLY A 102 -3.72 0.76 8.83
C GLY A 102 -4.42 1.93 8.09
N ASN A 103 -5.29 1.65 7.13
CA ASN A 103 -5.86 2.68 6.25
C ASN A 103 -7.24 3.16 6.77
N PRO A 104 -7.38 4.45 7.12
CA PRO A 104 -8.63 4.99 7.66
C PRO A 104 -9.79 4.94 6.65
N MET A 105 -9.51 5.01 5.35
CA MET A 105 -10.54 4.92 4.32
C MET A 105 -11.03 3.48 4.15
N LEU A 106 -10.13 2.49 4.21
CA LEU A 106 -10.52 1.07 4.21
C LEU A 106 -11.30 0.72 5.47
N ALA A 107 -10.90 1.25 6.63
CA ALA A 107 -11.62 1.06 7.89
C ALA A 107 -13.10 1.47 7.79
N LYS A 108 -13.40 2.66 7.26
CA LYS A 108 -14.79 3.10 7.03
C LYS A 108 -15.51 2.24 6.00
N ARG A 109 -14.81 1.82 4.95
CA ARG A 109 -15.37 0.99 3.89
C ARG A 109 -15.79 -0.39 4.41
N VAL A 110 -14.96 -1.05 5.22
CA VAL A 110 -15.24 -2.37 5.78
C VAL A 110 -16.51 -2.33 6.66
N VAL A 111 -16.67 -1.28 7.48
CA VAL A 111 -17.87 -1.12 8.32
C VAL A 111 -19.13 -0.93 7.45
N LYS A 112 -19.02 -0.17 6.34
CA LYS A 112 -20.13 -0.01 5.38
C LYS A 112 -20.47 -1.30 4.64
N GLU A 113 -19.46 -2.08 4.25
CA GLU A 113 -19.66 -3.36 3.58
C GLU A 113 -20.40 -4.34 4.51
N GLU A 114 -20.06 -4.37 5.80
CA GLU A 114 -20.79 -5.16 6.79
C GLU A 114 -22.24 -4.67 6.95
N TYR A 115 -22.47 -3.35 7.03
CA TYR A 115 -23.82 -2.80 7.09
C TYR A 115 -24.70 -3.24 5.91
N LEU A 116 -24.11 -3.28 4.70
CA LEU A 116 -24.78 -3.70 3.48
C LEU A 116 -24.96 -5.23 3.35
N GLY A 117 -24.45 -6.02 4.32
CA GLY A 117 -24.47 -7.48 4.25
C GLY A 117 -23.61 -8.04 3.12
N LEU A 118 -22.67 -7.25 2.61
CA LEU A 118 -21.70 -7.71 1.64
C LEU A 118 -20.64 -8.49 2.41
N GLU A 119 -20.73 -9.82 2.39
CA GLU A 119 -19.66 -10.67 2.89
C GLU A 119 -18.38 -10.34 2.09
N GLY A 120 -17.48 -9.58 2.72
CA GLY A 120 -16.19 -9.18 2.19
C GLY A 120 -15.27 -10.38 2.03
N ASN A 121 -15.59 -11.26 1.07
CA ASN A 121 -14.79 -12.43 0.74
C ASN A 121 -13.50 -12.06 -0.03
N ASN A 122 -13.32 -10.76 -0.29
CA ASN A 122 -12.07 -10.21 -0.79
C ASN A 122 -11.37 -9.50 0.35
N TYR A 123 -10.70 -10.28 1.19
CA TYR A 123 -9.49 -9.80 1.84
C TYR A 123 -8.66 -9.11 0.75
N ASP A 124 -8.45 -7.79 0.83
CA ASP A 124 -7.49 -7.06 -0.01
C ASP A 124 -6.06 -7.39 0.46
N HIS A 125 -5.82 -8.69 0.69
CA HIS A 125 -4.61 -9.27 1.19
C HIS A 125 -3.80 -9.69 -0.03
N THR A 126 -2.91 -8.82 -0.48
CA THR A 126 -1.74 -9.27 -1.24
C THR A 126 -0.62 -9.70 -0.29
N GLN A 127 -0.94 -10.34 0.84
CA GLN A 127 0.07 -10.98 1.67
C GLN A 127 0.41 -12.34 1.03
N TRP A 128 1.27 -12.29 0.03
CA TRP A 128 1.89 -13.47 -0.55
C TRP A 128 2.71 -14.14 0.57
N ILE A 129 2.24 -15.30 1.04
CA ILE A 129 3.08 -16.17 1.86
C ILE A 129 4.23 -16.62 0.95
N ASP A 130 5.44 -16.13 1.22
CA ASP A 130 6.62 -16.53 0.46
C ASP A 130 6.97 -17.98 0.81
N GLY A 131 6.51 -18.93 -0.01
CA GLY A 131 6.80 -20.37 0.12
C GLY A 131 8.18 -20.78 -0.40
N THR A 132 8.94 -19.84 -0.99
CA THR A 132 10.31 -20.05 -1.48
C THR A 132 11.25 -20.66 -0.43
N PRO A 133 11.32 -20.17 0.83
CA PRO A 133 12.17 -20.77 1.87
C PRO A 133 11.88 -22.24 2.15
N LEU A 134 10.60 -22.67 2.13
CA LEU A 134 10.23 -24.06 2.37
C LEU A 134 10.65 -24.97 1.21
N LEU A 135 10.51 -24.50 -0.04
CA LEU A 135 11.00 -25.21 -1.23
C LEU A 135 12.52 -25.38 -1.21
N ILE A 136 13.27 -24.35 -0.80
CA ILE A 136 14.73 -24.42 -0.68
C ILE A 136 15.16 -25.43 0.38
N ALA A 137 14.47 -25.46 1.54
CA ALA A 137 14.77 -26.42 2.61
C ALA A 137 14.61 -27.87 2.14
N VAL A 138 13.53 -28.18 1.40
CA VAL A 138 13.28 -29.51 0.83
C VAL A 138 14.37 -29.92 -0.17
N LEU A 139 14.81 -29.00 -1.04
CA LEU A 139 15.90 -29.26 -1.99
C LEU A 139 17.22 -29.57 -1.27
N MET A 140 17.54 -28.84 -0.20
CA MET A 140 18.74 -29.11 0.61
C MET A 140 18.65 -30.47 1.29
N GLY A 141 17.47 -30.85 1.81
CA GLY A 141 17.24 -32.17 2.41
C GLY A 141 17.50 -33.33 1.44
N PHE A 142 17.02 -33.24 0.20
CA PHE A 142 17.30 -34.27 -0.81
C PHE A 142 18.77 -34.30 -1.25
N MET A 143 19.47 -33.15 -1.21
CA MET A 143 20.92 -33.13 -1.44
C MET A 143 21.67 -33.88 -0.34
N ILE A 144 21.28 -33.74 0.93
CA ILE A 144 21.87 -34.47 2.05
C ILE A 144 21.65 -35.99 1.90
N LEU A 145 20.44 -36.42 1.53
CA LEU A 145 20.12 -37.82 1.27
C LEU A 145 21.00 -38.41 0.16
N ARG A 146 21.31 -37.62 -0.88
CA ARG A 146 22.24 -38.01 -1.94
C ARG A 146 23.66 -38.24 -1.39
N PHE A 147 24.17 -37.36 -0.53
CA PHE A 147 25.50 -37.53 0.08
C PHE A 147 25.56 -38.74 1.03
N LEU A 148 24.49 -39.00 1.79
CA LEU A 148 24.38 -40.18 2.64
C LEU A 148 24.36 -41.48 1.82
N GLY A 149 23.69 -41.50 0.66
CA GLY A 149 23.69 -42.65 -0.24
C GLY A 149 25.08 -43.01 -0.79
N LEU A 150 25.89 -42.00 -1.10
CA LEU A 150 27.30 -42.20 -1.47
C LEU A 150 28.13 -42.71 -0.30
N GLY A 151 27.95 -42.15 0.90
CA GLY A 151 28.67 -42.55 2.10
C GLY A 151 28.37 -43.98 2.58
N LEU A 152 27.14 -44.46 2.35
CA LEU A 152 26.70 -45.81 2.73
C LEU A 152 26.88 -46.85 1.62
N ASN A 153 27.51 -46.48 0.49
CA ASN A 153 27.66 -47.30 -0.73
C ASN A 153 26.34 -47.92 -1.23
N ASN A 154 25.21 -47.24 -0.96
CA ASN A 154 23.88 -47.68 -1.37
C ASN A 154 23.44 -46.87 -2.59
N THR A 155 23.61 -47.48 -3.76
CA THR A 155 23.26 -46.91 -5.06
C THR A 155 21.77 -46.55 -5.18
N SER A 156 20.88 -47.28 -4.50
CA SER A 156 19.44 -47.01 -4.53
C SER A 156 19.10 -45.69 -3.83
N LEU A 157 19.68 -45.43 -2.66
CA LEU A 157 19.42 -44.20 -1.90
C LEU A 157 19.97 -42.96 -2.63
N TYR A 158 21.12 -43.10 -3.28
CA TYR A 158 21.72 -42.07 -4.13
C TYR A 158 20.84 -41.72 -5.34
N LEU A 159 20.35 -42.75 -6.05
CA LEU A 159 19.50 -42.57 -7.23
C LEU A 159 18.15 -41.94 -6.86
N ILE A 160 17.51 -42.41 -5.79
CA ILE A 160 16.22 -41.87 -5.33
C ILE A 160 16.36 -40.40 -4.92
N GLY A 161 17.40 -40.04 -4.16
CA GLY A 161 17.66 -38.65 -3.77
C GLY A 161 17.93 -37.74 -4.98
N GLY A 162 18.64 -38.24 -5.99
CA GLY A 162 18.91 -37.50 -7.23
C GLY A 162 17.68 -37.28 -8.11
N ILE A 163 16.78 -38.26 -8.21
CA ILE A 163 15.53 -38.11 -8.96
C ILE A 163 14.60 -37.11 -8.26
N LEU A 164 14.53 -37.16 -6.93
CA LEU A 164 13.67 -36.25 -6.15
C LEU A 164 14.14 -34.80 -6.16
N THR A 165 15.45 -34.52 -6.13
CA THR A 165 15.95 -33.14 -6.29
C THR A 165 15.56 -32.54 -7.63
N VAL A 166 15.67 -33.32 -8.72
CA VAL A 166 15.33 -32.86 -10.07
C VAL A 166 13.81 -32.65 -10.20
N ALA A 167 13.00 -33.55 -9.65
CA ALA A 167 11.54 -33.41 -9.65
C ALA A 167 11.08 -32.13 -8.94
N VAL A 168 11.60 -31.86 -7.73
CA VAL A 168 11.28 -30.64 -6.98
C VAL A 168 11.79 -29.38 -7.70
N GLY A 169 12.97 -29.46 -8.34
CA GLY A 169 13.50 -28.39 -9.18
C GLY A 169 12.62 -28.05 -10.39
N MET A 170 12.04 -29.06 -11.03
CA MET A 170 11.08 -28.87 -12.14
C MET A 170 9.77 -28.24 -11.66
N VAL A 171 9.23 -28.70 -10.53
CA VAL A 171 8.05 -28.10 -9.90
C VAL A 171 8.28 -26.64 -9.57
N ARG A 172 9.47 -26.29 -9.05
CA ARG A 172 9.87 -24.90 -8.80
C ARG A 172 9.78 -24.06 -10.08
N LEU A 173 10.42 -24.50 -11.17
CA LEU A 173 10.42 -23.76 -12.44
C LEU A 173 8.99 -23.57 -12.98
N MET A 174 8.15 -24.60 -12.87
CA MET A 174 6.76 -24.54 -13.29
C MET A 174 5.96 -23.52 -12.46
N ILE A 175 6.13 -23.51 -11.13
CA ILE A 175 5.48 -22.54 -10.23
C ILE A 175 5.91 -21.10 -10.53
N TYR A 176 7.20 -20.85 -10.81
CA TYR A 176 7.67 -19.51 -11.18
C TYR A 176 7.25 -19.10 -12.60
N SER A 177 7.01 -20.05 -13.50
CA SER A 177 6.56 -19.79 -14.87
C SER A 177 5.06 -19.52 -15.00
N LEU A 178 4.26 -19.85 -13.97
CA LEU A 178 2.84 -19.54 -13.95
C LEU A 178 2.64 -18.01 -13.99
N PRO A 179 1.87 -17.48 -14.95
CA PRO A 179 1.62 -16.05 -15.03
C PRO A 179 0.93 -15.60 -13.75
N ARG A 180 1.63 -14.80 -12.95
CA ARG A 180 1.06 -14.15 -11.77
C ARG A 180 -0.13 -13.32 -12.24
N GLN A 181 -1.34 -13.71 -11.88
CA GLN A 181 -2.53 -12.93 -12.18
C GLN A 181 -2.37 -11.55 -11.56
N SER A 182 -2.18 -10.55 -12.42
CA SER A 182 -2.26 -9.15 -12.05
C SER A 182 -3.73 -8.86 -11.79
N ASN A 183 -4.14 -8.93 -10.52
CA ASN A 183 -5.44 -8.41 -10.09
C ASN A 183 -5.38 -6.87 -10.13
N ARG A 184 -5.43 -6.31 -11.33
CA ARG A 184 -5.77 -4.90 -11.53
C ARG A 184 -7.29 -4.79 -11.47
N LEU A 185 -7.80 -4.32 -10.33
CA LEU A 185 -9.18 -3.86 -10.18
C LEU A 185 -9.43 -2.73 -11.19
N GLY A 186 -10.28 -3.01 -12.18
CA GLY A 186 -10.55 -2.13 -13.31
C GLY A 186 -11.23 -2.83 -14.49
N ARG A 187 -12.18 -3.73 -14.21
CA ARG A 187 -13.29 -4.11 -15.10
C ARG A 187 -14.43 -4.65 -14.25
#